data_AF-A0A1Y2CHI1-F1
#
_entry.id   AF-A0A1Y2CHI1-F1
#
_cell.length_a   1.000
_cell.length_b   1.000
_cell.length_c   1.000
_cell.angle_alpha   90.00
_cell.angle_beta   90.00
_cell.angle_gamma   90.00
#
_symmetry.space_group_name_H-M   'P 1'
#
loop_
_entity.id
_entity.type
_entity.pdbx_description
1 polymer ?
#
loop_
_entity_poly.entity_id
_entity_poly.type
_entity_poly.pdbx_seq_one_letter_code
_entity_poly.pdbx_strand_id
1 'polypeptide(L)'
;MKYQNIILLTLLLIGSCIVNAVQTPSGKEIPESLLNYLDCPIGDVKCKNDKNKDCIKHSKICRNGNPLILDELLENNGIDIGDMTAEEYCNIYNEVCEMIFNYDSPISDDDVYNFGKYYTCESDDLMCKIKKTSICRTVLKKCNGGFPEEDCNKLSLVCSGINGNNMPSFMKIEGGNE
;
A
#
# COMPACT_ATOMS: atom_id res chain seq x y z
N MET A 1 -4.77 54.65 31.32
CA MET A 1 -5.13 53.28 30.89
C MET A 1 -5.22 53.24 29.37
N LYS A 2 -4.31 52.53 28.71
CA LYS A 2 -4.44 52.11 27.30
C LYS A 2 -3.82 50.71 27.22
N TYR A 3 -4.67 49.69 27.12
CA TYR A 3 -4.24 48.33 26.81
C TYR A 3 -4.09 48.25 25.29
N GLN A 4 -2.87 47.97 24.80
CA GLN A 4 -2.66 47.57 23.41
C GLN A 4 -2.83 46.06 23.31
N ASN A 5 -3.83 45.65 22.53
CA ASN A 5 -4.10 44.27 22.15
C ASN A 5 -2.95 43.75 21.27
N ILE A 6 -2.28 42.69 21.73
CA ILE A 6 -1.40 41.88 20.90
C ILE A 6 -2.27 40.74 20.34
N ILE A 7 -2.58 40.81 19.05
CA ILE A 7 -3.22 39.72 18.31
C ILE A 7 -2.11 38.74 17.93
N LEU A 8 -2.08 37.59 18.60
CA LEU A 8 -1.27 36.43 18.20
C LEU A 8 -1.90 35.83 16.93
N LEU A 9 -1.24 35.99 15.78
CA LEU A 9 -1.55 35.22 14.57
C LEU A 9 -0.81 33.88 14.65
N THR A 10 -1.52 32.83 15.05
CA THR A 10 -1.04 31.44 14.86
C THR A 10 -1.35 31.01 13.44
N LEU A 11 -0.34 31.03 12.57
CA LEU A 11 -0.38 30.36 11.26
C LEU A 11 -0.38 28.83 11.49
N LEU A 12 -1.55 28.22 11.33
CA LEU A 12 -1.69 26.78 11.15
C LEU A 12 -1.14 26.44 9.76
N LEU A 13 0.09 25.91 9.72
CA LEU A 13 0.62 25.20 8.55
C LEU A 13 -0.16 23.90 8.40
N ILE A 14 -1.24 23.93 7.63
CA ILE A 14 -1.87 22.71 7.13
C ILE A 14 -0.93 22.19 6.04
N GLY A 15 -0.09 21.23 6.39
CA GLY A 15 0.71 20.51 5.41
C GLY A 15 -0.25 19.76 4.49
N SER A 16 -0.41 20.22 3.25
CA SER A 16 -1.06 19.43 2.22
C SER A 16 -0.20 18.20 1.93
N CYS A 17 -0.60 17.05 2.47
CA CYS A 17 -0.15 15.77 1.95
C CYS A 17 -0.67 15.67 0.51
N ILE A 18 0.19 15.93 -0.47
CA ILE A 18 -0.13 15.64 -1.87
C ILE A 18 -0.12 14.11 -1.98
N VAL A 19 -1.27 13.49 -1.78
CA VAL A 19 -1.46 12.08 -2.13
C VAL A 19 -1.70 12.07 -3.63
N ASN A 20 -0.67 11.72 -4.41
CA ASN A 20 -0.87 11.50 -5.83
C ASN A 20 -1.88 10.35 -5.98
N ALA A 21 -3.02 10.62 -6.61
CA ALA A 21 -4.01 9.60 -6.89
C ALA A 21 -3.37 8.46 -7.71
N VAL A 22 -3.71 7.21 -7.37
CA VAL A 22 -3.20 6.05 -8.11
C VAL A 22 -3.92 6.00 -9.45
N GLN A 23 -3.15 5.86 -10.53
CA GLN A 23 -3.69 5.85 -11.89
C GLN A 23 -3.52 4.47 -12.53
N THR A 24 -4.45 4.15 -13.42
CA THR A 24 -4.33 3.02 -14.35
C THR A 24 -3.20 3.25 -15.36
N PRO A 25 -2.74 2.20 -16.07
CA PRO A 25 -1.79 2.35 -17.18
C PRO A 25 -2.23 3.35 -18.26
N SER A 26 -3.54 3.48 -18.51
CA SER A 26 -4.11 4.48 -19.42
C SER A 26 -4.14 5.91 -18.86
N GLY A 27 -3.74 6.11 -17.60
CA GLY A 27 -3.70 7.42 -16.94
C GLY A 27 -5.03 7.85 -16.32
N LYS A 28 -5.98 6.93 -16.12
CA LYS A 28 -7.25 7.20 -15.44
C LYS A 28 -7.09 7.05 -13.94
N GLU A 29 -7.72 7.93 -13.17
CA GLU A 29 -7.75 7.81 -11.72
C GLU A 29 -8.52 6.56 -11.30
N ILE A 30 -7.99 5.81 -10.34
CA ILE A 30 -8.60 4.60 -9.84
C ILE A 30 -9.59 4.96 -8.72
N PRO A 31 -10.87 4.58 -8.84
CA PRO A 31 -11.87 4.73 -7.79
C PRO A 31 -11.43 4.06 -6.48
N GLU A 32 -11.78 4.67 -5.34
CA GLU A 32 -11.40 4.17 -4.02
C GLU A 32 -11.86 2.72 -3.79
N SER A 33 -13.04 2.36 -4.31
CA SER A 33 -13.58 1.00 -4.26
C SER A 33 -12.67 -0.05 -4.90
N LEU A 34 -11.85 0.34 -5.87
CA LEU A 34 -10.93 -0.54 -6.59
C LEU A 34 -9.51 -0.54 -6.00
N LEU A 35 -9.14 0.46 -5.19
CA LEU A 35 -7.82 0.52 -4.55
C LEU A 35 -7.56 -0.66 -3.62
N ASN A 36 -8.60 -1.27 -3.05
CA ASN A 36 -8.48 -2.47 -2.24
C ASN A 36 -7.84 -3.64 -3.00
N TYR A 37 -7.95 -3.71 -4.34
CA TYR A 37 -7.27 -4.74 -5.13
C TYR A 37 -5.76 -4.53 -5.24
N LEU A 38 -5.30 -3.30 -5.05
CA LEU A 38 -3.90 -2.90 -5.09
C LEU A 38 -3.25 -2.86 -3.70
N ASP A 39 -4.05 -3.04 -2.64
CA ASP A 39 -3.60 -3.05 -1.26
C ASP A 39 -2.95 -4.40 -0.88
N CYS A 40 -1.68 -4.53 -1.29
CA CYS A 40 -0.82 -5.62 -0.87
C CYS A 40 0.48 -5.08 -0.29
N PRO A 41 1.02 -5.72 0.78
CA PRO A 41 2.36 -5.42 1.26
C PRO A 41 3.39 -5.57 0.14
N ILE A 42 4.38 -4.68 0.13
CA ILE A 42 5.45 -4.66 -0.87
C ILE A 42 6.13 -6.03 -0.95
N GLY A 43 6.14 -6.63 -2.14
CA GLY A 43 6.75 -7.94 -2.39
C GLY A 43 5.93 -9.15 -1.94
N ASP A 44 4.68 -8.99 -1.44
CA ASP A 44 3.80 -10.11 -1.10
C ASP A 44 3.10 -10.68 -2.35
N VAL A 45 3.80 -11.58 -3.04
CA VAL A 45 3.29 -12.27 -4.23
C VAL A 45 2.02 -13.08 -3.94
N LYS A 46 1.86 -13.63 -2.73
CA LYS A 46 0.66 -14.38 -2.38
C LYS A 46 -0.54 -13.44 -2.32
N CYS A 47 -0.40 -12.30 -1.64
CA CYS A 47 -1.44 -11.27 -1.60
C CYS A 47 -1.84 -10.83 -3.02
N LYS A 48 -0.86 -10.50 -3.88
CA LYS A 48 -1.13 -10.09 -5.27
C LYS A 48 -1.92 -11.15 -6.05
N ASN A 49 -1.58 -12.43 -5.89
CA ASN A 49 -2.33 -13.53 -6.50
C ASN A 49 -3.78 -13.61 -6.00
N ASP A 50 -3.97 -13.49 -4.69
CA ASP A 50 -5.30 -13.60 -4.08
C ASP A 50 -6.18 -12.41 -4.49
N LYS A 51 -5.65 -11.17 -4.46
CA LYS A 51 -6.34 -9.97 -4.95
C LYS A 51 -6.65 -10.04 -6.44
N ASN A 52 -5.73 -10.53 -7.27
CA ASN A 52 -5.98 -10.67 -8.72
C ASN A 52 -7.10 -11.67 -9.02
N LYS A 53 -7.11 -12.83 -8.35
CA LYS A 53 -8.20 -13.81 -8.48
C LYS A 53 -9.54 -13.21 -8.10
N ASP A 54 -9.58 -12.48 -7.00
CA ASP A 54 -10.80 -11.84 -6.52
C ASP A 54 -11.26 -10.72 -7.48
N CYS A 55 -10.32 -9.91 -7.97
CA CYS A 55 -10.59 -8.87 -8.96
C CYS A 55 -11.20 -9.46 -10.23
N ILE A 56 -10.59 -10.50 -10.81
CA ILE A 56 -11.09 -11.19 -12.01
C ILE A 56 -12.47 -11.82 -11.79
N LYS A 57 -12.72 -12.34 -10.59
CA LYS A 57 -14.02 -12.93 -10.25
C LYS A 57 -15.12 -11.87 -10.23
N HIS A 58 -14.86 -10.72 -9.62
CA HIS A 58 -15.84 -9.63 -9.48
C HIS A 58 -15.97 -8.77 -10.76
N SER A 59 -14.93 -8.69 -11.59
CA SER A 59 -14.99 -8.01 -12.90
C SER A 59 -15.81 -8.75 -13.95
N LYS A 60 -16.40 -9.92 -13.64
CA LYS A 60 -17.24 -10.68 -14.57
C LYS A 60 -18.42 -9.88 -15.11
N ILE A 61 -19.00 -8.98 -14.31
CA ILE A 61 -20.09 -8.10 -14.77
C ILE A 61 -19.58 -7.19 -15.89
N CYS A 62 -18.39 -6.62 -15.71
CA CYS A 62 -17.73 -5.80 -16.72
C CYS A 62 -17.25 -6.59 -17.95
N ARG A 63 -16.81 -7.83 -17.79
CA ARG A 63 -16.26 -8.65 -18.88
C ARG A 63 -17.32 -9.36 -19.72
N ASN A 64 -18.42 -9.77 -19.08
CA ASN A 64 -19.41 -10.67 -19.68
C ASN A 64 -20.83 -10.09 -19.66
N GLY A 65 -21.05 -8.96 -18.98
CA GLY A 65 -22.34 -8.29 -18.93
C GLY A 65 -22.79 -7.83 -20.31
N ASN A 66 -24.11 -7.78 -20.51
CA ASN A 66 -24.66 -7.24 -21.75
C ASN A 66 -24.42 -5.71 -21.76
N PRO A 67 -23.68 -5.16 -22.75
CA PRO A 67 -23.36 -3.73 -22.81
C PRO A 67 -24.59 -2.82 -22.82
N LEU A 68 -25.74 -3.29 -23.32
CA LEU A 68 -26.98 -2.49 -23.42
C LEU A 68 -27.69 -2.27 -22.08
N ILE A 69 -27.35 -3.05 -21.06
CA ILE A 69 -27.95 -3.00 -19.72
C ILE A 69 -26.87 -2.98 -18.63
N LEU A 70 -25.66 -2.51 -18.97
CA LEU A 70 -24.51 -2.63 -18.08
C LEU A 70 -24.69 -1.78 -16.81
N ASP A 71 -25.26 -0.58 -16.93
CA ASP A 71 -25.59 0.28 -15.78
C ASP A 71 -26.52 -0.46 -14.80
N GLU A 72 -27.61 -1.05 -15.31
CA GLU A 72 -28.57 -1.84 -14.50
C GLU A 72 -27.91 -3.08 -13.88
N LEU A 73 -27.00 -3.75 -14.60
CA LEU A 73 -26.27 -4.90 -14.06
C LEU A 73 -25.34 -4.50 -12.92
N LEU A 74 -24.65 -3.37 -13.02
CA LEU A 74 -23.76 -2.87 -11.96
C LEU A 74 -24.58 -2.45 -10.73
N GLU A 75 -25.66 -1.70 -10.92
CA GLU A 75 -26.58 -1.27 -9.86
C GLU A 75 -27.21 -2.46 -9.12
N ASN A 76 -27.75 -3.44 -9.85
CA ASN A 76 -28.37 -4.64 -9.26
C ASN A 76 -27.39 -5.52 -8.48
N ASN A 77 -26.08 -5.37 -8.72
CA ASN A 77 -25.04 -6.06 -7.96
C ASN A 77 -24.45 -5.19 -6.84
N GLY A 78 -25.05 -4.02 -6.56
CA GLY A 78 -24.63 -3.11 -5.49
C GLY A 78 -23.28 -2.46 -5.77
N ILE A 79 -22.91 -2.29 -7.05
CA ILE A 79 -21.65 -1.64 -7.44
C ILE A 79 -21.91 -0.15 -7.60
N ASP A 80 -21.33 0.66 -6.72
CA ASP A 80 -21.31 2.10 -6.86
C ASP A 80 -20.22 2.52 -7.84
N ILE A 81 -20.63 3.14 -8.95
CA ILE A 81 -19.74 3.65 -10.00
C ILE A 81 -19.60 5.18 -9.95
N GLY A 82 -20.19 5.86 -8.97
CA GLY A 82 -20.16 7.32 -8.86
C GLY A 82 -20.70 8.02 -10.12
N ASP A 83 -20.01 9.08 -10.55
CA ASP A 83 -20.38 9.88 -11.73
C ASP A 83 -19.85 9.31 -13.06
N MET A 84 -19.21 8.12 -13.04
CA MET A 84 -18.68 7.49 -14.25
C MET A 84 -19.79 6.81 -15.06
N THR A 85 -19.56 6.69 -16.37
CA THR A 85 -20.34 5.74 -17.17
C THR A 85 -19.96 4.30 -16.82
N ALA A 86 -20.89 3.35 -16.98
CA ALA A 86 -20.58 1.93 -16.78
C ALA A 86 -19.40 1.44 -17.63
N GLU A 87 -19.28 1.93 -18.87
CA GLU A 87 -18.16 1.59 -19.76
C GLU A 87 -16.83 2.10 -19.19
N GLU A 88 -16.75 3.36 -18.77
CA GLU A 88 -15.54 3.93 -18.16
C GLU A 88 -15.14 3.19 -16.90
N TYR A 89 -16.09 2.94 -15.99
CA TYR A 89 -15.85 2.19 -14.78
C TYR A 89 -15.31 0.79 -15.09
N CYS A 90 -15.92 0.09 -16.03
CA CYS A 90 -15.51 -1.26 -16.39
C CYS A 90 -14.15 -1.32 -17.10
N ASN A 91 -13.79 -0.29 -17.88
CA ASN A 91 -12.45 -0.17 -18.45
C ASN A 91 -11.41 0.00 -17.33
N ILE A 92 -11.66 0.91 -16.38
CA ILE A 92 -10.78 1.11 -15.22
C ILE A 92 -10.67 -0.17 -14.39
N TYR A 93 -11.78 -0.85 -14.10
CA TYR A 93 -11.79 -2.12 -13.36
C TYR A 93 -10.88 -3.16 -14.01
N ASN A 94 -11.02 -3.36 -15.33
CA ASN A 94 -10.23 -4.34 -16.05
C ASN A 94 -8.72 -3.99 -16.01
N GLU A 95 -8.37 -2.72 -16.22
CA GLU A 95 -6.99 -2.25 -16.08
C GLU A 95 -6.43 -2.47 -14.67
N VAL A 96 -7.23 -2.19 -13.63
CA VAL A 96 -6.86 -2.46 -12.23
C VAL A 96 -6.53 -3.94 -12.06
N CYS A 97 -7.39 -4.85 -12.53
CA CYS A 97 -7.11 -6.29 -12.41
C CYS A 97 -5.81 -6.70 -13.10
N GLU A 98 -5.51 -6.13 -14.27
CA GLU A 98 -4.32 -6.44 -15.05
C GLU A 98 -3.03 -5.88 -14.42
N MET A 99 -3.12 -4.71 -13.78
CA MET A 99 -1.94 -4.07 -13.20
C MET A 99 -1.53 -4.63 -11.83
N ILE A 100 -2.37 -5.38 -11.11
CA ILE A 100 -2.11 -5.87 -9.73
C ILE A 100 -0.71 -6.48 -9.55
N PHE A 101 -0.26 -7.31 -10.50
CA PHE A 101 1.04 -7.97 -10.36
C PHE A 101 2.22 -6.99 -10.48
N ASN A 102 2.06 -5.98 -11.32
CA ASN A 102 3.09 -5.00 -11.63
C ASN A 102 3.01 -3.76 -10.75
N TYR A 103 1.88 -3.55 -10.08
CA TYR A 103 1.71 -2.47 -9.13
C TYR A 103 2.48 -2.77 -7.86
N ASP A 104 3.39 -1.87 -7.50
CA ASP A 104 3.98 -1.85 -6.18
C ASP A 104 3.54 -0.58 -5.48
N SER A 105 2.89 -0.74 -4.32
CA SER A 105 2.54 0.38 -3.46
C SER A 105 3.76 1.25 -3.16
N PRO A 106 3.57 2.58 -3.04
CA PRO A 106 4.58 3.46 -2.48
C PRO A 106 5.09 2.92 -1.14
N ILE A 107 6.39 3.07 -0.92
CA ILE A 107 7.00 2.73 0.36
C ILE A 107 6.52 3.74 1.42
N SER A 108 6.13 3.25 2.59
CA SER A 108 5.63 4.06 3.70
C SER A 108 6.65 4.18 4.83
N ASP A 109 6.42 5.13 5.74
CA ASP A 109 7.20 5.25 6.99
C ASP A 109 7.14 3.96 7.82
N ASP A 110 5.99 3.28 7.86
CA ASP A 110 5.86 1.99 8.56
C ASP A 110 6.77 0.93 7.92
N ASP A 111 7.02 0.97 6.61
CA ASP A 111 7.97 0.08 5.94
C ASP A 111 9.42 0.32 6.33
N VAL A 112 9.79 1.57 6.62
CA VAL A 112 11.18 1.93 6.91
C VAL A 112 11.47 1.92 8.40
N TYR A 113 10.52 2.29 9.25
CA TYR A 113 10.78 2.56 10.68
C TYR A 113 10.19 1.50 11.63
N ASN A 114 9.14 0.77 11.23
CA ASN A 114 8.57 -0.29 12.07
C ASN A 114 9.29 -1.62 11.87
N PHE A 115 10.51 -1.72 12.36
CA PHE A 115 11.35 -2.91 12.19
C PHE A 115 10.75 -4.19 12.81
N GLY A 116 9.97 -4.05 13.88
CA GLY A 116 9.36 -5.17 14.60
C GLY A 116 8.47 -6.02 13.68
N LYS A 117 7.83 -5.42 12.68
CA LYS A 117 6.97 -6.13 11.72
C LYS A 117 7.70 -7.18 10.89
N TYR A 118 9.04 -7.14 10.82
CA TYR A 118 9.85 -8.13 10.11
C TYR A 118 10.23 -9.35 10.97
N TYR A 119 10.13 -9.24 12.30
CA TYR A 119 10.53 -10.28 13.27
C TYR A 119 9.33 -10.97 13.95
N THR A 120 8.17 -11.01 13.29
CA THR A 120 6.95 -11.63 13.83
C THR A 120 6.87 -13.15 13.62
N CYS A 121 7.90 -13.77 13.05
CA CYS A 121 7.91 -15.21 12.77
C CYS A 121 8.39 -16.00 13.99
N GLU A 122 7.82 -17.19 14.18
CA GLU A 122 8.38 -18.17 15.11
C GLU A 122 9.78 -18.61 14.68
N SER A 123 10.58 -19.11 15.63
CA SER A 123 12.00 -19.42 15.37
C SER A 123 12.24 -20.55 14.39
N ASP A 124 11.30 -21.48 14.26
CA ASP A 124 11.32 -22.65 13.40
C ASP A 124 10.48 -22.49 12.13
N ASP A 125 9.69 -21.42 12.01
CA ASP A 125 8.92 -21.11 10.79
C ASP A 125 9.82 -20.52 9.68
N LEU A 126 10.52 -21.42 9.00
CA LEU A 126 11.39 -21.10 7.87
C LEU A 126 10.64 -20.40 6.73
N MET A 127 9.38 -20.78 6.48
CA MET A 127 8.59 -20.20 5.39
C MET A 127 8.22 -18.75 5.68
N CYS A 128 7.83 -18.45 6.91
CA CYS A 128 7.61 -17.07 7.34
C CYS A 128 8.89 -16.24 7.23
N LYS A 129 10.04 -16.76 7.68
CA LYS A 129 11.34 -16.05 7.59
C LYS A 129 11.76 -15.73 6.16
N ILE A 130 11.60 -16.69 5.24
CA ILE A 130 11.86 -16.48 3.81
C ILE A 130 10.94 -15.38 3.27
N LYS A 131 9.65 -15.42 3.61
CA LYS A 131 8.68 -14.40 3.19
C LYS A 131 9.06 -13.00 3.72
N LYS A 132 9.32 -12.87 5.02
CA LYS A 132 9.71 -11.59 5.64
C LYS A 132 11.02 -11.06 5.08
N THR A 133 12.00 -11.93 4.82
CA THR A 133 13.27 -11.55 4.17
C THR A 133 13.04 -11.01 2.76
N SER A 134 12.18 -11.65 1.97
CA SER A 134 11.84 -11.20 0.62
C SER A 134 11.15 -9.83 0.63
N ILE A 135 10.17 -9.64 1.52
CA ILE A 135 9.47 -8.36 1.71
C ILE A 135 10.46 -7.28 2.13
N CYS A 136 11.25 -7.50 3.18
CA CYS A 136 12.24 -6.55 3.69
C CYS A 136 13.22 -6.11 2.60
N ARG A 137 13.76 -7.05 1.81
CA ARG A 137 14.67 -6.74 0.69
C ARG A 137 14.00 -5.93 -0.41
N THR A 138 12.71 -6.13 -0.64
CA THR A 138 11.96 -5.37 -1.65
C THR A 138 11.72 -3.93 -1.18
N VAL A 139 11.39 -3.76 0.10
CA VAL A 139 11.31 -2.44 0.75
C VAL A 139 12.67 -1.73 0.71
N LEU A 140 13.76 -2.42 1.08
CA LEU A 140 15.11 -1.85 1.07
C LEU A 140 15.52 -1.31 -0.32
N LYS A 141 15.17 -2.02 -1.39
CA LYS A 141 15.42 -1.54 -2.76
C LYS A 141 14.71 -0.21 -3.07
N LYS A 142 13.52 0.01 -2.52
CA LYS A 142 12.74 1.24 -2.68
C LYS A 142 13.17 2.35 -1.72
N CYS A 143 13.70 1.99 -0.54
CA CYS A 143 14.15 2.94 0.47
C CYS A 143 15.18 3.94 -0.07
N ASN A 144 16.17 3.46 -0.84
CA ASN A 144 17.29 4.26 -1.35
C ASN A 144 16.89 5.45 -2.25
N GLY A 145 15.63 5.54 -2.69
CA GLY A 145 15.13 6.64 -3.53
C GLY A 145 14.19 7.62 -2.82
N GLY A 146 13.81 7.35 -1.56
CA GLY A 146 12.77 8.13 -0.86
C GLY A 146 13.05 8.44 0.60
N PHE A 147 14.09 7.86 1.19
CA PHE A 147 14.41 7.97 2.62
C PHE A 147 15.89 8.29 2.85
N PRO A 148 16.26 8.85 4.03
CA PRO A 148 17.65 9.06 4.40
C PRO A 148 18.48 7.77 4.33
N GLU A 149 19.71 7.87 3.83
CA GLU A 149 20.61 6.73 3.68
C GLU A 149 20.85 5.98 5.00
N GLU A 150 20.95 6.70 6.11
CA GLU A 150 21.11 6.13 7.45
C GLU A 150 19.96 5.17 7.81
N ASP A 151 18.72 5.53 7.46
CA ASP A 151 17.54 4.74 7.77
C ASP A 151 17.46 3.50 6.89
N CYS A 152 17.82 3.63 5.61
CA CYS A 152 17.95 2.49 4.71
C CYS A 152 19.08 1.54 5.15
N ASN A 153 20.16 2.07 5.74
CA ASN A 153 21.22 1.25 6.32
C ASN A 153 20.74 0.47 7.56
N LYS A 154 19.94 1.08 8.44
CA LYS A 154 19.29 0.36 9.56
C LYS A 154 18.36 -0.74 9.06
N LEU A 155 17.54 -0.46 8.04
CA LEU A 155 16.68 -1.45 7.41
C LEU A 155 17.49 -2.60 6.78
N SER A 156 18.64 -2.31 6.17
CA SER A 156 19.54 -3.32 5.60
C SER A 156 20.05 -4.31 6.65
N LEU A 157 20.38 -3.81 7.85
CA LEU A 157 20.76 -4.65 8.99
C LEU A 157 19.60 -5.53 9.46
N VAL A 158 18.39 -4.96 9.53
CA VAL A 158 17.16 -5.70 9.85
C VAL A 158 16.93 -6.83 8.85
N CYS A 159 16.95 -6.54 7.55
CA CYS A 159 16.72 -7.55 6.52
C CYS A 159 17.74 -8.70 6.58
N SER A 160 18.97 -8.41 6.98
CA SER A 160 20.04 -9.41 7.12
C SER A 160 19.88 -10.31 8.35
N GLY A 161 19.23 -9.82 9.41
CA GLY A 161 19.06 -10.54 10.67
C GLY A 161 17.89 -11.53 10.73
N ILE A 162 16.91 -11.43 9.81
CA ILE A 162 15.64 -12.20 9.87
C ILE A 162 15.87 -13.72 9.90
N ASN A 163 16.65 -14.27 8.98
CA ASN A 163 16.84 -15.73 8.90
C ASN A 163 17.48 -16.33 10.16
N GLY A 164 18.39 -15.57 10.80
CA GLY A 164 19.07 -15.99 12.02
C GLY A 164 18.31 -15.66 13.31
N ASN A 165 17.16 -14.99 13.24
CA ASN A 165 16.55 -14.31 14.39
C ASN A 165 17.54 -13.40 15.16
N ASN A 166 18.53 -12.88 14.44
CA ASN A 166 19.57 -12.03 15.00
C ASN A 166 19.10 -10.58 14.89
N MET A 167 18.20 -10.19 15.79
CA MET A 167 17.69 -8.83 15.84
C MET A 167 18.84 -7.85 16.16
N PRO A 168 19.02 -6.77 15.36
CA PRO A 168 20.09 -5.80 15.57
C PRO A 168 20.06 -5.20 16.98
N SER A 169 21.24 -4.86 17.51
CA SER A 169 21.39 -4.34 18.87
C SER A 169 20.63 -3.04 19.10
N PHE A 170 20.54 -2.16 18.11
CA PHE A 170 19.80 -0.90 18.23
C PHE A 170 18.31 -1.11 18.49
N MET A 171 17.71 -2.20 18.00
CA MET A 171 16.31 -2.53 18.26
C MET A 171 16.08 -3.10 19.67
N LYS A 172 17.13 -3.57 20.36
CA LYS A 172 17.00 -4.13 21.72
C LYS A 172 16.98 -3.06 22.80
N ILE A 173 17.44 -1.86 22.48
CA ILE A 173 17.58 -0.74 23.43
C ILE A 173 16.24 -0.03 23.67
N GLU A 174 15.30 -0.15 22.73
CA GLU A 174 13.97 0.51 22.81
C GLU A 174 12.91 -0.31 23.58
N GLY A 175 13.23 -1.55 23.99
CA GLY A 175 12.32 -2.43 24.75
C GLY A 175 12.71 -2.66 26.21
N GLY A 176 13.70 -1.93 26.72
CA GLY A 176 14.24 -2.11 28.08
C GLY A 176 13.83 -1.00 29.04
N ASN A 177 12.57 -1.00 29.46
CA ASN A 177 12.09 -0.35 30.68
C ASN A 177 10.76 -1.01 31.10
N GLU A 178 10.84 -2.24 31.60
CA GLU A 178 9.89 -2.80 32.57
C GLU A 178 10.68 -3.47 33.71
#